data_AF-A0A317PIU3-F1
#
_entry.id   AF-A0A317PIU3-F1
#
_cell.length_a   1.000
_cell.length_b   1.000
_cell.length_c   1.000
_cell.angle_alpha   90.00
_cell.angle_beta   90.00
_cell.angle_gamma   90.00
#
_symmetry.space_group_name_H-M   'P 1'
#
loop_
_entity.id
_entity.type
_entity.pdbx_description
1 polymer ?
#
loop_
_entity_poly.entity_id
_entity_poly.type
_entity_poly.pdbx_seq_one_letter_code
_entity_poly.pdbx_strand_id
1 'polypeptide(L)'
;MSDLLRILVSPAAWLACFSAIYGLSGIVCAAGPGAAVADGSGPRMVLVIAFLLAVLLQVGLLALVWSARFGAEPGLVRVVSRISAVTGLVATVWTLFPVLAASACL
;
A
#
# COMPACT_ATOMS: atom_id res chain seq x y z
N MET A 1 12.51 14.04 17.28
CA MET A 1 12.17 12.63 16.95
C MET A 1 11.01 12.52 15.96
N SER A 2 10.03 13.43 16.01
CA SER A 2 8.87 13.44 15.11
C SER A 2 9.21 13.58 13.62
N ASP A 3 10.34 14.22 13.27
CA ASP A 3 10.74 14.39 11.87
C ASP A 3 11.17 13.10 11.18
N LEU A 4 11.89 12.22 11.91
CA LEU A 4 12.24 10.89 11.40
C LEU A 4 10.98 10.06 11.12
N LEU A 5 10.01 10.10 12.04
CA LEU A 5 8.72 9.42 11.85
C LEU A 5 8.00 9.95 10.60
N ARG A 6 8.00 11.27 10.36
CA ARG A 6 7.36 11.88 9.18
C ARG A 6 8.02 11.49 7.86
N ILE A 7 9.32 11.19 7.87
CA ILE A 7 10.04 10.73 6.68
C ILE A 7 9.77 9.23 6.44
N LEU A 8 9.80 8.42 7.51
CA LEU A 8 9.75 6.96 7.44
C LEU A 8 8.34 6.38 7.41
N VAL A 9 7.30 7.12 7.82
CA VAL A 9 5.94 6.59 7.95
C VAL A 9 5.38 6.02 6.64
N SER A 10 5.59 6.72 5.52
CA SER A 10 5.06 6.26 4.23
C SER A 10 5.82 5.05 3.66
N PRO A 11 7.17 5.03 3.64
CA PRO A 11 7.94 3.82 3.29
C PRO A 11 7.63 2.62 4.19
N ALA A 12 7.49 2.82 5.50
CA ALA A 12 7.15 1.75 6.43
C ALA A 12 5.74 1.22 6.19
N ALA A 13 4.76 2.10 5.96
CA ALA A 13 3.40 1.71 5.60
C ALA A 13 3.36 0.94 4.27
N TRP A 14 4.15 1.35 3.28
CA TRP A 14 4.29 0.61 2.02
C TRP A 14 4.81 -0.80 2.26
N LEU A 15 5.89 -0.96 3.04
CA LEU A 15 6.48 -2.27 3.32
C LEU A 15 5.50 -3.20 4.05
N ALA A 16 4.74 -2.65 5.00
CA ALA A 16 3.71 -3.39 5.73
C ALA A 16 2.57 -3.84 4.79
N CYS A 17 2.05 -2.95 3.95
CA CYS A 17 1.02 -3.29 2.96
C CYS A 17 1.52 -4.31 1.95
N PHE A 18 2.75 -4.15 1.45
CA PHE A 18 3.37 -5.07 0.51
C PHE A 18 3.42 -6.48 1.10
N SER A 19 3.97 -6.62 2.31
CA SER A 19 4.09 -7.91 2.98
C SER A 19 2.73 -8.55 3.25
N ALA A 20 1.75 -7.76 3.68
CA ALA A 20 0.39 -8.24 3.96
C ALA A 20 -0.33 -8.73 2.69
N ILE A 21 -0.28 -7.95 1.60
CA ILE A 21 -0.98 -8.30 0.35
C ILE A 21 -0.33 -9.49 -0.34
N TYR A 22 1.00 -9.57 -0.35
CA TYR A 22 1.69 -10.75 -0.88
C TYR A 22 1.42 -12.00 -0.04
N GLY A 23 1.44 -11.89 1.30
CA GLY A 23 1.04 -13.00 2.18
C GLY A 23 -0.39 -13.46 1.92
N LEU A 24 -1.32 -12.50 1.76
CA LEU A 24 -2.72 -12.79 1.43
C LEU A 24 -2.87 -13.47 0.07
N SER A 25 -2.10 -13.03 -0.94
CA SER A 25 -2.09 -13.66 -2.27
C SER A 25 -1.66 -15.13 -2.21
N GLY A 26 -0.65 -15.46 -1.38
CA GLY A 26 -0.23 -16.83 -1.14
C GLY A 26 -1.31 -17.70 -0.50
N ILE A 27 -2.03 -17.15 0.49
CA ILE A 27 -3.16 -17.84 1.14
C ILE A 27 -4.31 -18.08 0.15
N VAL A 28 -4.64 -17.06 -0.65
CA VAL A 28 -5.68 -17.13 -1.68
C VAL A 28 -5.37 -18.23 -2.70
N CYS A 29 -4.11 -18.38 -3.11
CA CYS A 29 -3.71 -19.44 -4.04
C CYS A 29 -3.61 -20.82 -3.40
N ALA A 30 -3.23 -20.91 -2.13
CA ALA A 30 -3.18 -22.18 -1.40
C ALA A 30 -4.58 -22.77 -1.11
N ALA A 31 -5.63 -21.94 -1.07
CA ALA A 31 -7.01 -22.39 -0.82
C ALA A 31 -7.60 -23.28 -1.93
N GLY A 32 -6.94 -23.36 -3.09
CA GLY A 32 -7.30 -24.24 -4.20
C GLY A 32 -8.56 -23.81 -4.98
N PRO A 33 -8.83 -24.43 -6.15
CA PRO A 33 -9.91 -24.03 -7.05
C PRO A 33 -11.33 -24.20 -6.46
N GLY A 34 -11.48 -25.03 -5.43
CA GLY A 34 -12.77 -25.37 -4.81
C GLY A 34 -13.29 -24.38 -3.77
N ALA A 35 -12.46 -23.42 -3.32
CA ALA A 35 -12.88 -22.30 -2.47
C ALA A 35 -13.50 -21.15 -3.29
N ALA A 36 -13.70 -21.34 -4.59
CA ALA A 36 -14.50 -20.48 -5.44
C ALA A 36 -15.97 -20.56 -5.00
N VAL A 37 -16.31 -19.80 -3.97
CA VAL A 37 -17.69 -19.40 -3.67
C VAL A 37 -18.16 -18.63 -4.91
N ALA A 38 -18.83 -19.32 -5.84
CA ALA A 38 -19.46 -18.81 -7.06
C ALA A 38 -18.59 -17.85 -7.92
N ASP A 39 -18.22 -18.28 -9.13
CA ASP A 39 -17.68 -17.42 -10.20
C ASP A 39 -16.28 -16.82 -10.03
N GLY A 40 -15.28 -17.51 -9.45
CA GLY A 40 -13.84 -17.15 -9.59
C GLY A 40 -13.40 -15.73 -9.19
N SER A 41 -14.32 -14.90 -8.68
CA SER A 41 -14.24 -13.45 -8.57
C SER A 41 -14.07 -13.00 -7.13
N GLY A 42 -14.52 -13.81 -6.16
CA GLY A 42 -14.34 -13.61 -4.72
C GLY A 42 -12.87 -13.43 -4.28
N PRO A 43 -11.95 -14.37 -4.58
CA PRO A 43 -10.55 -14.23 -4.20
C PRO A 43 -9.86 -13.02 -4.85
N ARG A 44 -10.22 -12.71 -6.10
CA ARG A 44 -9.70 -11.52 -6.80
C ARG A 44 -10.26 -10.22 -6.21
N MET A 45 -11.53 -10.19 -5.80
CA MET A 45 -12.14 -9.05 -5.11
C MET A 45 -11.44 -8.73 -3.80
N VAL A 46 -11.08 -9.75 -3.01
CA VAL A 46 -10.35 -9.54 -1.75
C VAL A 46 -9.00 -8.85 -2.01
N LEU A 47 -8.26 -9.27 -3.04
CA LEU A 47 -6.99 -8.65 -3.42
C LEU A 47 -7.17 -7.22 -3.96
N VAL A 48 -8.24 -6.97 -4.74
CA VAL A 48 -8.60 -5.62 -5.22
C VAL A 48 -8.92 -4.69 -4.05
N ILE A 49 -9.72 -5.15 -3.09
CA ILE A 49 -10.07 -4.36 -1.90
C ILE A 49 -8.81 -4.07 -1.08
N ALA A 50 -7.95 -5.06 -0.87
CA ALA A 50 -6.69 -4.87 -0.14
C ALA A 50 -5.77 -3.87 -0.84
N PHE A 51 -5.66 -3.92 -2.17
CA PHE A 51 -4.94 -2.94 -2.97
C PHE A 51 -5.49 -1.53 -2.79
N LEU A 52 -6.82 -1.35 -2.92
CA LEU A 52 -7.47 -0.05 -2.76
C LEU A 52 -7.25 0.52 -1.35
N LEU A 53 -7.34 -0.32 -0.31
CA LEU A 53 -7.05 0.09 1.06
C LEU A 53 -5.59 0.55 1.23
N ALA A 54 -4.63 -0.15 0.63
CA ALA A 54 -3.22 0.24 0.69
C ALA A 54 -2.96 1.59 -0.03
N VAL A 55 -3.61 1.81 -1.18
CA VAL A 55 -3.54 3.11 -1.88
C VAL A 55 -4.19 4.21 -1.06
N LEU A 56 -5.38 3.99 -0.51
CA LEU A 56 -6.07 4.96 0.34
C LEU A 56 -5.26 5.32 1.59
N LEU A 57 -4.59 4.33 2.21
CA LEU A 57 -3.69 4.57 3.33
C LEU A 57 -2.55 5.51 2.93
N GLN A 58 -1.89 5.26 1.79
CA GLN A 58 -0.80 6.12 1.30
C GLN A 58 -1.29 7.53 0.94
N VAL A 59 -2.45 7.65 0.30
CA VAL A 59 -3.08 8.95 0.01
C VAL A 59 -3.41 9.71 1.30
N GLY A 60 -3.89 9.01 2.33
CA GLY A 60 -4.13 9.58 3.66
C GLY A 60 -2.84 10.10 4.31
N LEU A 61 -1.75 9.32 4.24
CA LEU A 61 -0.43 9.73 4.73
C LEU A 61 0.11 10.93 3.96
N LEU A 62 -0.06 10.96 2.64
CA LEU A 62 0.27 12.10 1.79
C LEU A 62 -0.50 13.35 2.24
N ALA A 63 -1.82 13.25 2.41
CA ALA A 63 -2.65 14.37 2.88
C ALA A 63 -2.23 14.86 4.28
N LEU A 64 -1.84 13.94 5.18
CA LEU A 64 -1.29 14.25 6.49
C LEU A 64 -0.01 15.09 6.42
N VAL A 65 0.96 14.68 5.59
CA VAL A 65 2.23 15.40 5.39
C VAL A 65 2.03 16.79 4.75
N TRP A 66 0.99 16.95 3.93
CA TRP A 66 0.64 18.25 3.34
C TRP A 66 -0.19 19.15 4.26
N SER A 67 -0.82 18.61 5.30
CA SER A 67 -1.67 19.39 6.21
C SER A 67 -0.87 20.39 7.04
N ALA A 68 -1.47 21.55 7.34
CA ALA A 68 -0.83 22.58 8.16
C ALA A 68 -0.55 22.12 9.60
N ARG A 69 -1.35 21.17 10.13
CA ARG A 69 -1.23 20.63 11.48
C ARG A 69 -0.11 19.59 11.65
N PHE A 70 0.16 18.78 10.62
CA PHE A 70 1.10 17.65 10.70
C PHE A 70 2.28 17.77 9.74
N GLY A 71 2.31 18.79 8.89
CA GLY A 71 3.45 19.09 8.03
C GLY A 71 4.67 19.52 8.83
N ALA A 72 5.86 19.18 8.33
CA ALA A 72 7.12 19.70 8.87
C ALA A 72 7.23 21.21 8.67
N GLU A 73 7.98 21.87 9.56
CA GLU A 73 8.37 23.26 9.40
C GLU A 73 9.09 23.47 8.07
N PRO A 74 9.01 24.68 7.48
CA PRO A 74 9.67 24.98 6.21
C PRO A 74 11.17 24.69 6.28
N GLY A 75 11.67 23.89 5.33
CA GLY A 75 13.06 23.44 5.29
C GLY A 75 13.24 22.09 4.60
N LEU A 76 14.45 21.54 4.67
CA LEU A 76 14.83 20.28 4.02
C LEU A 76 13.96 19.10 4.47
N VAL A 77 13.59 19.04 5.75
CA VAL A 77 12.74 17.98 6.32
C VAL A 77 11.35 17.93 5.65
N ARG A 78 10.74 19.08 5.36
CA ARG A 78 9.46 19.15 4.63
C ARG A 78 9.59 18.62 3.21
N VAL A 79 10.70 18.90 2.53
CA VAL A 79 10.97 18.39 1.18
C VAL A 79 11.15 16.88 1.22
N VAL A 80 12.02 16.37 2.10
CA VAL A 80 12.31 14.94 2.22
C VAL A 80 11.07 14.14 2.62
N SER A 81 10.26 14.65 3.57
CA SER A 81 9.01 13.99 3.98
C SER A 81 7.97 13.93 2.86
N ARG A 82 7.86 14.97 2.03
CA ARG A 82 6.96 14.95 0.86
C ARG A 82 7.47 13.99 -0.21
N ILE A 83 8.76 14.01 -0.51
CA ILE A 83 9.36 13.09 -1.47
C ILE A 83 9.16 11.65 -1.00
N SER A 84 9.45 11.34 0.28
CA SER A 84 9.27 9.99 0.81
C SER A 84 7.82 9.54 0.77
N ALA A 85 6.87 10.44 1.01
CA ALA A 85 5.44 10.15 0.92
C ALA A 85 4.98 9.88 -0.53
N VAL A 86 5.47 10.65 -1.50
CA VAL A 86 5.20 10.38 -2.93
C VAL A 86 5.83 9.06 -3.36
N THR A 87 7.08 8.80 -2.94
CA THR A 87 7.77 7.56 -3.24
C THR A 87 7.01 6.36 -2.69
N GLY A 88 6.49 6.42 -1.46
CA GLY A 88 5.69 5.34 -0.88
C GLY A 88 4.39 5.08 -1.67
N LEU A 89 3.72 6.13 -2.14
CA LEU A 89 2.53 5.97 -3.00
C LEU A 89 2.87 5.32 -4.35
N VAL A 90 3.92 5.82 -5.03
CA VAL A 90 4.37 5.27 -6.33
C VAL A 90 4.80 3.81 -6.16
N ALA A 91 5.55 3.50 -5.09
CA ALA A 91 5.96 2.15 -4.77
C ALA A 91 4.73 1.25 -4.55
N THR A 92 3.74 1.67 -3.76
CA THR A 92 2.49 0.91 -3.55
C THR A 92 1.81 0.57 -4.86
N VAL A 93 1.63 1.54 -5.74
CA VAL A 93 0.98 1.32 -7.04
C VAL A 93 1.80 0.35 -7.90
N TRP A 94 3.10 0.60 -8.05
CA TRP A 94 3.95 -0.19 -8.93
C TRP A 94 4.15 -1.63 -8.46
N THR A 95 4.39 -1.84 -7.16
CA THR A 95 4.72 -3.17 -6.63
C THR A 95 3.50 -4.05 -6.40
N LEU A 96 2.32 -3.46 -6.21
CA LEU A 96 1.08 -4.23 -6.01
C LEU A 96 0.27 -4.42 -7.29
N PHE A 97 0.55 -3.66 -8.35
CA PHE A 97 -0.09 -3.85 -9.65
C PHE A 97 0.00 -5.30 -10.19
N PRO A 98 1.13 -6.02 -10.07
CA PRO A 98 1.21 -7.42 -10.50
C PRO A 98 0.19 -8.33 -9.83
N VAL A 99 -0.21 -8.06 -8.58
CA VAL A 99 -1.23 -8.84 -7.86
C VAL A 99 -2.61 -8.75 -8.54
N LEU A 100 -2.87 -7.67 -9.28
CA LEU A 100 -4.11 -7.45 -10.03
C LEU A 100 -4.03 -7.97 -11.46
N ALA A 101 -2.87 -7.82 -12.10
CA ALA A 101 -2.65 -8.08 -13.51
C ALA A 101 -2.21 -9.52 -13.81
N ALA A 102 -1.42 -10.13 -12.93
CA ALA A 102 -1.00 -11.52 -13.09
C ALA A 102 -2.13 -12.46 -12.71
N SER A 103 -2.24 -13.59 -13.42
CA SER A 103 -2.99 -14.75 -12.96
C SER A 103 -2.34 -15.23 -11.65
N ALA A 104 -2.90 -14.80 -10.52
CA ALA A 104 -2.28 -14.92 -9.20
C ALA A 104 -1.89 -16.36 -8.83
N CYS A 105 -2.56 -17.34 -9.41
CA CYS A 105 -2.34 -18.76 -9.16
C CYS A 105 -2.12 -19.45 -10.52
N LEU A 106 -0.86 -19.73 -10.86
CA LEU A 106 -0.46 -20.61 -11.97
C LEU A 106 -0.16 -22.00 -11.42
#